data_AF-A0A1I6V789-F1
#
_entry.id   AF-A0A1I6V789-F1
#
_cell.length_a   1.000
_cell.length_b   1.000
_cell.length_c   1.000
_cell.angle_alpha   90.00
_cell.angle_beta   90.00
_cell.angle_gamma   90.00
#
_symmetry.space_group_name_H-M   'P 1'
#
loop_
_entity.id
_entity.type
_entity.pdbx_description
1 polymer ?
#
loop_
_entity_poly.entity_id
_entity_poly.type
_entity_poly.pdbx_seq_one_letter_code
_entity_poly.pdbx_strand_id
1 'polypeptide(L)'
;MRQKTTTLVILLALSALFFYGVDLFTMDGTRHSSGNGNPGLIAVALAASVYIPLLLLTVTLTYTWFRQRKAAIRWLIVLCSCCIVSASIYGEIRFINQQLNILGDWDDPESKLYRFSFLNQYTNTFFLNGYTFVGGLAFAVLVGVLFSFRFGTKRSE
;
A
#
# COMPACT_ATOMS: atom_id res chain seq x y z
N MET A 1 13.44 -19.90 -9.49
CA MET A 1 12.49 -19.54 -8.41
C MET A 1 13.18 -18.89 -7.21
N ARG A 2 14.24 -19.49 -6.65
CA ARG A 2 14.99 -18.94 -5.49
C ARG A 2 15.40 -17.46 -5.62
N GLN A 3 15.97 -17.06 -6.76
CA GLN A 3 16.37 -15.66 -7.00
C GLN A 3 15.19 -14.67 -6.92
N LYS A 4 14.04 -15.00 -7.52
CA LYS A 4 12.84 -14.14 -7.47
C LYS A 4 12.29 -14.00 -6.05
N THR A 5 12.34 -15.07 -5.25
CA THR A 5 11.94 -15.04 -3.83
C THR A 5 12.88 -14.16 -3.01
N THR A 6 14.20 -14.25 -3.24
CA THR A 6 15.16 -13.35 -2.58
C THR A 6 14.92 -11.89 -2.95
N THR A 7 14.71 -11.59 -4.24
CA THR A 7 14.36 -10.23 -4.68
C THR A 7 13.07 -9.74 -4.03
N LEU A 8 12.04 -10.60 -3.90
CA LEU A 8 10.79 -10.26 -3.23
C LEU A 8 11.03 -9.87 -1.77
N VAL A 9 11.81 -10.66 -1.03
CA VAL A 9 12.11 -10.39 0.39
C VAL A 9 12.87 -9.07 0.56
N ILE A 10 13.84 -8.80 -0.32
CA ILE A 10 14.60 -7.53 -0.30
C ILE A 10 13.68 -6.35 -0.58
N LEU A 11 12.85 -6.44 -1.63
CA LEU A 11 11.91 -5.39 -1.98
C LEU A 11 10.86 -5.17 -0.88
N LEU A 12 10.40 -6.24 -0.22
CA LEU A 12 9.47 -6.17 0.91
C LEU A 12 10.10 -5.42 2.09
N ALA A 13 11.34 -5.78 2.47
CA ALA A 13 12.04 -5.14 3.57
C ALA A 13 12.34 -3.66 3.27
N LEU A 14 12.81 -3.34 2.06
CA LEU A 14 13.06 -1.96 1.64
C LEU A 14 11.77 -1.14 1.57
N SER A 15 10.68 -1.71 1.05
CA SER A 15 9.39 -1.02 1.01
C SER A 15 8.89 -0.74 2.42
N ALA A 16 8.96 -1.71 3.34
CA ALA A 16 8.57 -1.51 4.74
C ALA A 16 9.41 -0.40 5.40
N LEU A 17 10.72 -0.37 5.15
CA LEU A 17 11.61 0.68 5.65
C LEU A 17 11.23 2.06 5.10
N PHE A 18 10.93 2.17 3.80
CA PHE A 18 10.56 3.46 3.21
C PHE A 18 9.16 3.92 3.60
N PHE A 19 8.19 3.01 3.77
CA PHE A 19 6.88 3.36 4.33
C PHE A 19 7.01 3.86 5.78
N TYR A 20 7.86 3.24 6.59
CA TYR A 20 8.21 3.76 7.91
C TYR A 20 8.90 5.13 7.83
N GLY A 21 9.78 5.32 6.83
CA GLY A 21 10.38 6.62 6.54
C GLY A 21 9.36 7.70 6.19
N VAL A 22 8.32 7.37 5.41
CA VAL A 22 7.22 8.32 5.13
C VAL A 22 6.56 8.76 6.42
N ASP A 23 6.22 7.84 7.32
CA ASP A 23 5.64 8.16 8.62
C ASP A 23 6.56 9.08 9.45
N LEU A 24 7.86 8.73 9.52
CA LEU A 24 8.85 9.49 10.28
C LEU A 24 9.06 10.92 9.77
N PHE A 25 9.00 11.14 8.46
CA PHE A 25 9.24 12.43 7.82
C PHE A 25 7.94 13.22 7.53
N THR A 26 6.78 12.67 7.85
CA THR A 26 5.50 13.37 7.76
C THR A 26 5.22 14.12 9.06
N MET A 27 4.75 15.35 8.95
CA MET A 27 4.45 16.18 10.11
C MET A 27 3.10 15.79 10.71
N ASP A 28 3.09 15.51 12.01
CA ASP A 28 1.92 15.07 12.79
C ASP A 28 0.89 16.17 13.09
N GLY A 29 0.96 17.31 12.39
CA GLY A 29 0.08 18.46 12.58
C GLY A 29 0.27 19.21 13.91
N THR A 30 0.88 18.61 14.93
CA THR A 30 1.12 19.25 16.25
C THR A 30 2.39 20.10 16.25
N ARG A 31 3.32 19.82 15.33
CA ARG A 31 4.55 20.58 15.15
C ARG A 31 4.34 21.71 14.14
N HIS A 32 4.75 22.93 14.51
CA HIS A 32 4.81 24.05 13.58
C HIS A 32 5.84 23.74 12.48
N SER A 33 5.44 23.93 11.22
CA SER A 33 6.35 23.78 10.08
C SER A 33 7.43 24.85 10.18
N SER A 34 8.70 24.44 10.25
CA SER A 34 9.86 25.34 10.29
C SER A 34 10.15 26.02 8.95
N GLY A 35 9.26 25.89 7.95
CA GLY A 35 9.46 26.41 6.60
C GLY A 35 10.40 25.57 5.74
N ASN A 36 10.86 24.40 6.21
CA ASN A 36 11.84 23.56 5.52
C ASN A 36 11.25 22.65 4.42
N GLY A 37 10.04 22.94 3.93
CA GLY A 37 9.37 22.18 2.87
C GLY A 37 8.82 20.80 3.31
N ASN A 38 8.66 19.88 2.35
CA ASN A 38 8.13 18.53 2.56
C ASN A 38 9.24 17.46 2.44
N PRO A 39 10.05 17.21 3.49
CA PRO A 39 11.08 16.16 3.44
C PRO A 39 10.50 14.76 3.23
N GLY A 40 9.25 14.53 3.68
CA GLY A 40 8.54 13.28 3.45
C GLY A 40 8.32 12.94 1.98
N LEU A 41 8.35 13.93 1.07
CA LEU A 41 8.20 13.69 -0.36
C LEU A 41 9.32 12.81 -0.94
N ILE A 42 10.55 12.94 -0.43
CA ILE A 42 11.67 12.09 -0.84
C ILE A 42 11.40 10.64 -0.41
N ALA A 43 10.92 10.44 0.82
CA ALA A 43 10.54 9.13 1.32
C ALA A 43 9.38 8.53 0.51
N VAL A 44 8.40 9.36 0.11
CA VAL A 44 7.29 8.95 -0.77
C VAL A 44 7.80 8.47 -2.12
N ALA A 45 8.72 9.21 -2.76
CA ALA A 45 9.29 8.84 -4.04
C ALA A 45 10.09 7.52 -3.96
N LEU A 46 10.92 7.37 -2.92
CA LEU A 46 11.67 6.14 -2.67
C LEU A 46 10.74 4.95 -2.40
N ALA A 47 9.74 5.13 -1.53
CA ALA A 47 8.74 4.12 -1.24
C ALA A 47 8.01 3.68 -2.52
N ALA A 48 7.52 4.62 -3.33
CA ALA A 48 6.82 4.30 -4.58
C ALA A 48 7.72 3.54 -5.58
N SER A 49 8.97 3.98 -5.75
CA SER A 49 9.93 3.37 -6.68
C SER A 49 10.25 1.91 -6.35
N VAL A 50 10.18 1.51 -5.08
CA VAL A 50 10.44 0.12 -4.64
C VAL A 50 9.14 -0.68 -4.54
N TYR A 51 8.07 -0.05 -4.06
CA TYR A 51 6.79 -0.71 -3.80
C TYR A 51 6.08 -1.11 -5.09
N ILE A 52 6.14 -0.30 -6.15
CA ILE A 52 5.54 -0.66 -7.45
C ILE A 52 6.17 -1.96 -8.01
N PRO A 53 7.50 -2.09 -8.12
CA PRO A 53 8.15 -3.36 -8.48
C PRO A 53 7.78 -4.53 -7.56
N LEU A 54 7.66 -4.29 -6.24
CA LEU A 54 7.24 -5.31 -5.28
C LEU A 54 5.84 -5.85 -5.62
N LEU A 55 4.88 -4.97 -5.90
CA LEU A 55 3.52 -5.35 -6.27
C LEU A 55 3.50 -6.18 -7.57
N LEU A 56 4.21 -5.73 -8.61
CA LEU A 56 4.28 -6.43 -9.89
C LEU A 56 4.91 -7.83 -9.75
N LEU A 57 5.99 -7.94 -8.96
CA LEU A 57 6.62 -9.22 -8.67
C LEU A 57 5.70 -10.14 -7.86
N THR A 58 4.96 -9.57 -6.91
CA THR A 58 3.96 -10.29 -6.10
C THR A 58 2.85 -10.87 -6.97
N VAL A 59 2.30 -10.10 -7.92
CA VAL A 59 1.32 -10.59 -8.91
C VAL A 59 1.90 -11.77 -9.68
N THR A 60 3.11 -11.62 -10.22
CA THR A 60 3.76 -12.63 -11.07
C THR A 60 4.02 -13.94 -10.33
N LEU A 61 4.54 -13.85 -9.09
CA LEU A 61 4.83 -15.02 -8.26
C LEU A 61 3.54 -15.72 -7.82
N THR A 62 2.55 -14.95 -7.38
CA THR A 62 1.24 -15.47 -7.00
C THR A 62 0.59 -16.22 -8.16
N TYR A 63 0.52 -15.61 -9.34
CA TYR A 63 0.01 -16.27 -10.55
C TYR A 63 0.72 -17.61 -10.81
N THR A 64 2.06 -17.59 -10.82
CA THR A 64 2.87 -18.78 -11.12
C THR A 64 2.64 -19.90 -10.11
N TRP A 65 2.49 -19.55 -8.83
CA TRP A 65 2.35 -20.52 -7.75
C TRP A 65 0.94 -21.11 -7.68
N PHE A 66 -0.09 -20.32 -7.96
CA PHE A 66 -1.49 -20.75 -7.85
C PHE A 66 -2.06 -21.37 -9.12
N ARG A 67 -1.44 -21.18 -10.30
CA ARG A 67 -1.93 -21.78 -11.56
C ARG A 67 -2.03 -23.31 -11.54
N GLN A 68 -1.27 -23.99 -10.67
CA GLN A 68 -1.26 -25.45 -10.53
C GLN A 68 -1.97 -25.95 -9.25
N ARG A 69 -2.60 -25.05 -8.49
CA ARG A 69 -3.26 -25.38 -7.22
C ARG A 69 -4.74 -25.69 -7.43
N LYS A 70 -5.31 -26.47 -6.51
CA LYS A 70 -6.74 -26.81 -6.50
C LYS A 70 -7.60 -25.56 -6.46
N ALA A 71 -8.77 -25.59 -7.10
CA ALA A 71 -9.71 -24.47 -7.13
C ALA A 71 -10.12 -24.00 -5.73
N ALA A 72 -10.36 -24.93 -4.80
CA ALA A 72 -10.70 -24.61 -3.41
C ALA A 72 -9.64 -23.73 -2.72
N ILE A 73 -8.35 -24.03 -2.92
CA ILE A 73 -7.25 -23.25 -2.35
C ILE A 73 -7.24 -21.84 -2.97
N ARG A 74 -7.42 -21.73 -4.30
CA ARG A 74 -7.47 -20.43 -4.98
C ARG A 74 -8.62 -19.57 -4.47
N TRP A 75 -9.81 -20.15 -4.30
CA TRP A 75 -10.97 -19.45 -3.75
C TRP A 75 -10.78 -19.01 -2.31
N LEU A 76 -10.16 -19.84 -1.47
CA LEU A 76 -9.80 -19.47 -0.10
C LEU A 76 -8.90 -18.23 -0.09
N ILE A 77 -7.86 -18.21 -0.93
CA ILE A 77 -6.95 -17.06 -1.02
C ILE A 77 -7.65 -15.81 -1.56
N VAL A 78 -8.54 -15.94 -2.55
CA VAL A 78 -9.39 -14.82 -3.00
C VAL A 78 -10.19 -14.25 -1.84
N LEU A 79 -10.87 -15.10 -1.06
CA LEU A 79 -11.67 -14.67 0.08
C LEU A 79 -10.80 -13.95 1.13
N CYS A 80 -9.66 -14.55 1.52
CA CYS A 80 -8.74 -13.94 2.47
C CYS A 80 -8.20 -12.59 1.97
N SER A 81 -7.78 -12.50 0.70
CA SER A 81 -7.32 -11.24 0.11
C SER A 81 -8.42 -10.19 0.07
N CYS A 82 -9.66 -10.54 -0.28
CA CYS A 82 -10.81 -9.63 -0.23
C CYS A 82 -11.07 -9.11 1.19
N CYS A 83 -11.01 -9.98 2.20
CA CYS A 83 -11.15 -9.58 3.60
C CYS A 83 -10.06 -8.59 4.03
N ILE A 84 -8.79 -8.87 3.69
CA ILE A 84 -7.66 -7.99 4.04
C ILE A 84 -7.77 -6.65 3.32
N VAL A 85 -8.06 -6.64 2.02
CA VAL A 85 -8.25 -5.39 1.25
C VAL A 85 -9.40 -4.57 1.84
N SER A 86 -10.53 -5.19 2.17
CA SER A 86 -11.68 -4.50 2.76
C SER A 86 -11.34 -3.92 4.14
N ALA A 87 -10.64 -4.69 4.98
CA ALA A 87 -10.17 -4.22 6.28
C ALA A 87 -9.18 -3.06 6.16
N SER A 88 -8.25 -3.12 5.19
CA SER A 88 -7.31 -2.04 4.89
C SER A 88 -8.04 -0.77 4.42
N ILE A 89 -9.03 -0.89 3.52
CA ILE A 89 -9.83 0.26 3.07
C ILE A 89 -10.57 0.90 4.25
N TYR A 90 -11.23 0.08 5.08
CA TYR A 90 -11.93 0.58 6.25
C TYR A 90 -10.98 1.27 7.24
N GLY A 91 -9.82 0.67 7.51
CA GLY A 91 -8.78 1.24 8.35
C GLY A 91 -8.26 2.58 7.81
N GLU A 92 -8.03 2.65 6.50
CA GLU A 92 -7.59 3.86 5.82
C GLU A 92 -8.58 5.01 5.94
N ILE A 93 -9.87 4.73 5.70
CA ILE A 93 -10.93 5.73 5.83
C ILE A 93 -10.98 6.26 7.27
N ARG A 94 -10.87 5.38 8.26
CA ARG A 94 -10.86 5.77 9.68
C ARG A 94 -9.63 6.62 10.01
N PHE A 95 -8.47 6.24 9.51
CA PHE A 95 -7.22 6.96 9.71
C PHE A 95 -7.26 8.36 9.09
N ILE A 96 -7.66 8.48 7.82
CA ILE A 96 -7.79 9.77 7.14
C ILE A 96 -8.79 10.66 7.89
N ASN A 97 -9.97 10.13 8.26
CA ASN A 97 -10.96 10.91 9.00
C ASN A 97 -10.43 11.41 10.36
N GLN A 98 -9.65 10.59 11.08
CA GLN A 98 -9.00 11.02 12.32
C GLN A 98 -7.98 12.13 12.08
N GLN A 99 -7.19 12.03 11.01
CA GLN A 99 -6.22 13.07 10.66
C GLN A 99 -6.90 14.37 10.21
N LEU A 100 -7.97 14.30 9.43
CA LEU A 100 -8.76 15.47 9.04
C LEU A 100 -9.41 16.17 10.23
N ASN A 101 -9.86 15.41 11.25
CA ASN A 101 -10.35 16.02 12.50
C ASN A 101 -9.27 16.83 13.25
N ILE A 102 -7.98 16.51 13.04
CA ILE A 102 -6.84 17.19 13.70
C ILE A 102 -6.31 18.34 12.83
N LEU A 103 -6.27 18.14 11.51
CA LEU A 103 -5.66 19.04 10.55
C LEU A 103 -6.63 20.10 10.02
N GLY A 104 -7.94 19.82 10.04
CA GLY A 104 -8.98 20.62 9.39
C GLY A 104 -9.21 20.21 7.94
N ASP A 105 -10.05 20.96 7.24
CA ASP A 105 -10.39 20.73 5.82
C ASP A 105 -9.60 21.67 4.87
N TRP A 106 -9.62 21.43 3.57
CA TRP A 106 -8.92 22.26 2.59
C TRP A 106 -9.60 23.60 2.32
N ASP A 107 -10.90 23.72 2.62
CA ASP A 107 -11.72 24.89 2.34
C ASP A 107 -11.87 25.84 3.54
N ASP A 108 -11.42 25.43 4.73
CA ASP A 108 -11.52 26.23 5.96
C ASP A 108 -10.26 27.10 6.15
N PRO A 109 -10.36 28.44 6.17
CA PRO A 109 -9.21 29.32 6.38
C PRO A 109 -8.45 29.09 7.70
N GLU A 110 -9.10 28.52 8.71
CA GLU A 110 -8.49 28.21 10.02
C GLU A 110 -7.79 26.84 10.05
N SER A 111 -7.92 26.06 8.97
CA SER A 111 -7.31 24.74 8.84
C SER A 111 -5.83 24.79 8.48
N LYS A 112 -5.08 23.78 8.94
CA LYS A 112 -3.67 23.59 8.57
C LYS A 112 -3.49 23.15 7.12
N LEU A 113 -4.55 22.63 6.49
CA LEU A 113 -4.55 22.20 5.10
C LEU A 113 -4.96 23.32 4.14
N TYR A 114 -5.43 24.46 4.64
CA TYR A 114 -5.87 25.56 3.79
C TYR A 114 -4.76 26.00 2.84
N ARG A 115 -5.09 26.04 1.53
CA ARG A 115 -4.17 26.38 0.42
C ARG A 115 -3.03 25.39 0.17
N PHE A 116 -2.93 24.28 0.91
CA PHE A 116 -1.99 23.23 0.57
C PHE A 116 -2.58 22.27 -0.47
N SER A 117 -1.74 21.79 -1.39
CA SER A 117 -2.12 20.70 -2.30
C SER A 117 -2.40 19.41 -1.53
N PHE A 118 -3.12 18.46 -2.15
CA PHE A 118 -3.41 17.15 -1.54
C PHE A 118 -2.17 16.39 -1.06
N LEU A 119 -1.05 16.47 -1.79
CA LEU A 119 0.23 15.90 -1.38
C LEU A 119 1.10 17.00 -0.78
N ASN A 120 1.19 17.02 0.55
CA ASN A 120 1.95 18.02 1.30
C ASN A 120 2.59 17.39 2.55
N GLN A 121 3.33 18.20 3.33
CA GLN A 121 4.08 17.76 4.51
C GLN A 121 3.24 17.08 5.61
N TYR A 122 1.92 17.31 5.64
CA TYR A 122 0.99 16.75 6.61
C TYR A 122 0.25 15.50 6.09
N THR A 123 0.17 15.33 4.77
CA THR A 123 -0.74 14.37 4.14
C THR A 123 -0.02 13.24 3.40
N ASN A 124 1.31 13.18 3.41
CA ASN A 124 2.04 12.08 2.75
C ASN A 124 1.57 10.70 3.27
N THR A 125 1.30 10.60 4.57
CA THR A 125 0.77 9.38 5.21
C THR A 125 -0.66 9.05 4.80
N PHE A 126 -1.42 9.94 4.15
CA PHE A 126 -2.73 9.61 3.58
C PHE A 126 -2.59 8.75 2.33
N PHE A 127 -1.41 8.75 1.70
CA PHE A 127 -1.14 7.97 0.50
C PHE A 127 -0.29 6.74 0.80
N LEU A 128 0.72 6.88 1.67
CA LEU A 128 1.63 5.81 2.03
C LEU A 128 1.66 5.62 3.54
N ASN A 129 0.98 4.57 3.99
CA ASN A 129 0.93 4.15 5.39
C ASN A 129 0.78 2.62 5.49
N GLY A 130 0.59 2.11 6.71
CA GLY A 130 0.42 0.68 6.95
C GLY A 130 -0.78 0.04 6.24
N TYR A 131 -1.92 0.73 6.15
CA TYR A 131 -3.11 0.23 5.47
C TYR A 131 -2.90 0.16 3.96
N THR A 132 -2.34 1.20 3.34
CA THR A 132 -2.05 1.18 1.90
C THR A 132 -0.96 0.17 1.54
N PHE A 133 0.03 -0.04 2.43
CA PHE A 133 1.05 -1.08 2.29
C PHE A 133 0.48 -2.50 2.29
N VAL A 134 -0.30 -2.85 3.34
CA VAL A 134 -0.89 -4.18 3.49
C VAL A 134 -1.98 -4.40 2.45
N GLY A 135 -2.84 -3.41 2.24
CA GLY A 135 -3.93 -3.45 1.28
C GLY A 135 -3.44 -3.63 -0.15
N GLY A 136 -2.39 -2.88 -0.55
CA GLY A 136 -1.81 -3.02 -1.88
C GLY A 136 -1.16 -4.39 -2.10
N LEU A 137 -0.46 -4.95 -1.12
CA LEU A 137 0.10 -6.31 -1.20
C LEU A 137 -1.01 -7.38 -1.31
N ALA A 138 -2.05 -7.26 -0.49
CA ALA A 138 -3.21 -8.16 -0.54
C ALA A 138 -3.94 -8.06 -1.90
N PHE A 139 -4.05 -6.86 -2.45
CA PHE A 139 -4.61 -6.63 -3.77
C PHE A 139 -3.74 -7.23 -4.89
N ALA A 140 -2.42 -7.10 -4.81
CA ALA A 140 -1.51 -7.74 -5.76
C ALA A 140 -1.62 -9.27 -5.72
N VAL A 141 -1.78 -9.86 -4.54
CA VAL A 141 -2.07 -11.31 -4.39
C VAL A 141 -3.42 -11.65 -5.04
N LEU A 142 -4.47 -10.88 -4.74
CA LEU A 142 -5.80 -11.08 -5.33
C LEU A 142 -5.73 -11.11 -6.85
N VAL A 143 -5.11 -10.10 -7.46
CA VAL A 143 -4.93 -9.99 -8.91
C VAL A 143 -4.16 -11.20 -9.47
N GLY A 144 -3.07 -11.61 -8.82
CA GLY A 144 -2.29 -12.77 -9.23
C GLY A 144 -3.10 -14.08 -9.22
N VAL A 145 -3.93 -14.29 -8.18
CA VAL A 145 -4.79 -15.48 -8.09
C VAL A 145 -5.93 -15.42 -9.13
N LEU A 146 -6.54 -14.26 -9.35
CA LEU A 146 -7.57 -14.08 -10.37
C LEU A 146 -7.05 -14.40 -11.78
N PHE A 147 -5.83 -13.95 -12.12
CA PHE A 147 -5.18 -14.34 -13.37
C PHE A 147 -4.94 -15.86 -13.47
N SER A 148 -4.68 -16.53 -12.34
CA SER A 148 -4.48 -17.97 -12.32
C SER A 148 -5.75 -18.78 -12.63
N PHE A 149 -6.95 -18.20 -12.44
CA PHE A 149 -8.21 -18.81 -12.87
C PHE A 149 -8.39 -18.71 -14.40
N ARG A 150 -8.08 -17.55 -14.99
CA ARG A 150 -8.27 -17.29 -16.43
C ARG A 150 -7.35 -18.12 -17.33
N PHE A 151 -6.12 -18.39 -16.87
CA PHE A 151 -5.09 -19.06 -17.67
C PHE A 151 -4.60 -20.39 -17.06
N GLY A 152 -5.24 -20.88 -16.00
CA GLY A 152 -4.94 -22.18 -15.40
C GLY A 152 -5.54 -23.30 -16.25
N THR A 153 -4.69 -24.19 -16.75
CA THR A 153 -5.10 -25.35 -17.55
C THR A 153 -6.16 -26.18 -16.80
N LYS A 154 -7.27 -26.47 -17.48
CA LYS A 154 -8.23 -27.50 -17.06
C LYS A 154 -7.46 -28.82 -16.93
N ARG A 155 -7.10 -29.23 -15.72
CA ARG A 155 -6.85 -30.65 -15.47
C ARG A 155 -8.19 -31.25 -15.10
N SER A 156 -8.72 -32.02 -16.05
CA SER A 156 -9.80 -32.98 -15.88
C SER A 156 -9.64 -33.70 -14.55
N GLU A 157 -10.71 -33.68 -13.75
CA GLU A 157 -10.91 -34.57 -12.62
C GLU A 157 -10.88 -36.04 -13.06
#